data_AF-A0AAW2P670-F1
#
_entry.id   AF-A0AAW2P670-F1
#
_cell.length_a   1.000
_cell.length_b   1.000
_cell.length_c   1.000
_cell.angle_alpha   90.00
_cell.angle_beta   90.00
_cell.angle_gamma   90.00
#
_symmetry.space_group_name_H-M   'P 1'
#
loop_
_entity.id
_entity.type
_entity.pdbx_description
1 polymer ?
#
loop_
_entity_poly.entity_id
_entity_poly.type
_entity_poly.pdbx_seq_one_letter_code
_entity_poly.pdbx_strand_id
1 'polypeptide(L)'
;MAKMEKIFAVLTAIAMAVGPSSASLVTFVFGDSLTEVGNNNYLQLSLAKSNYPHYGIDFTNGKATGRFTNGRTIGDIISAKLGIPSPPPYLSLLPTDDAILKGVNYASGGAGILNDTGLYFIERLSFDDQIKNFETTKQRMKAKIGDEAANKICNEAVYFIGIGSNDYVNNFLQPFLADGQQFTHDEFVELLISTLAQQLVV
;
A
#
# COMPACT_ATOMS: atom_id res chain seq x y z
N MET A 1 70.04 14.45 -36.54
CA MET A 1 69.13 13.28 -36.52
C MET A 1 68.54 13.17 -35.12
N ALA A 2 67.36 13.75 -34.91
CA ALA A 2 66.65 13.70 -33.62
C ALA A 2 65.82 12.40 -33.57
N LYS A 3 66.00 11.60 -32.51
CA LYS A 3 65.24 10.37 -32.29
C LYS A 3 64.05 10.71 -31.39
N MET A 4 62.87 10.68 -32.00
CA MET A 4 61.59 11.05 -31.41
C MET A 4 61.16 9.98 -30.39
N GLU A 5 61.03 10.36 -29.13
CA GLU A 5 60.50 9.51 -28.06
C GLU A 5 59.01 9.26 -28.31
N LYS A 6 58.61 7.98 -28.35
CA LYS A 6 57.20 7.59 -28.49
C LYS A 6 56.54 7.65 -27.12
N ILE A 7 55.80 8.72 -26.85
CA ILE A 7 54.88 8.81 -25.72
C ILE A 7 53.71 7.86 -25.98
N PHE A 8 53.59 6.81 -25.17
CA PHE A 8 52.46 5.89 -25.20
C PHE A 8 51.38 6.43 -24.25
N ALA A 9 50.39 7.12 -24.80
CA ALA A 9 49.24 7.58 -24.03
C ALA A 9 48.29 6.40 -23.79
N VAL A 10 48.25 5.89 -22.56
CA VAL A 10 47.25 4.92 -22.12
C VAL A 10 45.98 5.69 -21.77
N LEU A 11 45.01 5.69 -22.69
CA LEU A 11 43.65 6.18 -22.44
C LEU A 11 42.87 5.10 -21.68
N THR A 12 42.79 5.25 -20.36
CA THR A 12 41.90 4.43 -19.53
C THR A 12 40.47 4.90 -19.75
N ALA A 13 39.73 4.21 -20.62
CA ALA A 13 38.29 4.41 -20.74
C ALA A 13 37.62 3.86 -19.48
N ILE A 14 37.13 4.75 -18.60
CA ILE A 14 36.22 4.37 -17.52
C ILE A 14 34.89 4.02 -18.19
N ALA A 15 34.65 2.73 -18.39
CA ALA A 15 33.33 2.24 -18.74
C ALA A 15 32.42 2.45 -17.52
N MET A 16 31.64 3.54 -17.55
CA MET A 16 30.48 3.66 -16.68
C MET A 16 29.50 2.57 -17.09
N ALA A 17 29.48 1.47 -16.34
CA ALA A 17 28.42 0.48 -16.43
C ALA A 17 27.12 1.15 -15.93
N VAL A 18 26.41 1.82 -16.84
CA VAL A 18 25.00 2.11 -16.64
C VAL A 18 24.31 0.75 -16.75
N GLY A 19 24.17 0.07 -15.61
CA GLY A 19 23.26 -1.08 -15.53
C GLY A 19 21.88 -0.66 -16.01
N PRO A 20 21.06 -1.57 -16.56
CA PRO A 20 19.72 -1.23 -16.98
C PRO A 20 19.02 -0.57 -15.79
N SER A 21 18.61 0.69 -15.96
CA SER A 21 17.63 1.32 -15.09
C SER A 21 16.31 0.59 -15.33
N SER A 22 16.19 -0.62 -14.79
CA SER A 22 14.89 -1.26 -14.60
C SER A 22 14.07 -0.22 -13.87
N ALA A 23 13.05 0.33 -14.51
CA ALA A 23 12.06 1.14 -13.81
C ALA A 23 11.65 0.33 -12.58
N SER A 24 11.90 0.88 -11.39
CA SER A 24 11.57 0.18 -10.16
C SER A 24 10.07 -0.06 -10.18
N LEU A 25 9.64 -1.32 -10.11
CA LEU A 25 8.24 -1.66 -10.07
C LEU A 25 7.58 -0.88 -8.91
N VAL A 26 6.48 -0.19 -9.20
CA VAL A 26 5.72 0.57 -8.21
C VAL A 26 4.52 -0.27 -7.79
N THR A 27 4.24 -0.32 -6.49
CA THR A 27 3.09 -1.07 -5.97
C THR A 27 2.24 -0.22 -5.05
N PHE A 28 0.95 -0.17 -5.33
CA PHE A 28 -0.07 0.44 -4.49
C PHE A 28 -0.89 -0.67 -3.84
N VAL A 29 -0.97 -0.64 -2.50
CA VAL A 29 -1.63 -1.69 -1.72
C VAL A 29 -2.84 -1.11 -1.03
N PHE A 30 -3.99 -1.77 -1.17
CA PHE A 30 -5.25 -1.44 -0.53
C PHE A 30 -5.79 -2.67 0.19
N GLY A 31 -6.64 -2.44 1.19
CA GLY A 31 -7.28 -3.54 1.88
C GLY A 31 -7.44 -3.32 3.37
N ASP A 32 -7.35 -4.42 4.09
CA ASP A 32 -7.63 -4.50 5.51
C ASP A 32 -6.42 -4.93 6.36
N SER A 33 -6.68 -5.49 7.54
CA SER A 33 -5.67 -6.00 8.47
C SER A 33 -4.72 -7.04 7.86
N LEU A 34 -5.14 -7.75 6.80
CA LEU A 34 -4.35 -8.76 6.12
C LEU A 34 -3.19 -8.18 5.31
N THR A 35 -3.27 -6.90 4.93
CA THR A 35 -2.29 -6.22 4.07
C THR A 35 -1.77 -4.92 4.64
N GLU A 36 -2.37 -4.40 5.71
CA GLU A 36 -1.88 -3.21 6.41
C GLU A 36 -0.44 -3.38 6.94
N VAL A 37 0.30 -2.27 6.88
CA VAL A 37 1.68 -2.15 7.37
C VAL A 37 1.86 -1.09 8.45
N GLY A 38 0.77 -0.62 9.06
CA GLY A 38 0.74 0.26 10.23
C GLY A 38 0.04 1.62 10.06
N ASN A 39 -0.88 1.78 9.11
CA ASN A 39 -1.69 3.01 9.00
C ASN A 39 -2.51 3.26 10.28
N ASN A 40 -3.11 2.23 10.88
CA ASN A 40 -3.93 2.37 12.07
C ASN A 40 -3.15 2.84 13.30
N ASN A 41 -1.81 2.74 13.30
CA ASN A 41 -0.98 3.31 14.36
C ASN A 41 -1.05 4.85 14.42
N TYR A 42 -1.43 5.49 13.31
CA TYR A 42 -1.58 6.95 13.20
C TYR A 42 -3.02 7.42 13.49
N LEU A 43 -3.97 6.50 13.61
CA LEU A 43 -5.37 6.77 13.94
C LEU A 43 -5.52 6.73 15.46
N GLN A 44 -5.70 7.88 16.11
CA GLN A 44 -5.62 7.98 17.57
C GLN A 44 -6.68 7.15 18.29
N LEU A 45 -7.90 7.15 17.77
CA LEU A 45 -9.06 6.51 18.38
C LEU A 45 -9.27 5.07 17.91
N SER A 46 -8.50 4.60 16.90
CA SER A 46 -8.66 3.26 16.36
C SER A 46 -8.40 2.19 17.42
N LEU A 47 -9.37 1.28 17.56
CA LEU A 47 -9.23 0.05 18.34
C LEU A 47 -8.64 -1.09 17.52
N ALA A 48 -8.66 -0.99 16.19
CA ALA A 48 -8.05 -1.97 15.30
C ALA A 48 -6.56 -1.66 15.11
N LYS A 49 -5.74 -1.89 16.15
CA LYS A 49 -4.28 -1.70 16.09
C LYS A 49 -3.55 -3.01 16.37
N SER A 50 -2.36 -3.13 15.81
CA SER A 50 -1.42 -4.24 16.04
C SER A 50 -0.02 -3.74 16.43
N ASN A 51 0.03 -2.67 17.24
CA ASN A 51 1.25 -2.09 17.81
C ASN A 51 1.51 -2.53 19.27
N TYR A 52 0.99 -3.70 19.64
CA TYR A 52 1.11 -4.28 20.98
C TYR A 52 2.14 -5.43 21.00
N PRO A 53 2.58 -5.91 22.18
CA PRO A 53 3.50 -7.04 22.28
C PRO A 53 3.06 -8.27 21.47
N HIS A 54 4.04 -9.08 21.07
CA HIS A 54 3.92 -10.31 20.24
C HIS A 54 3.70 -10.08 18.74
N TYR A 55 3.08 -8.98 18.32
CA TYR A 55 3.10 -8.59 16.90
C TYR A 55 4.53 -8.22 16.46
N GLY A 56 4.92 -8.66 15.26
CA GLY A 56 6.25 -8.38 14.72
C GLY A 56 7.42 -9.12 15.40
N ILE A 57 7.16 -10.14 16.22
CA ILE A 57 8.20 -10.93 16.92
C ILE A 57 9.22 -11.61 15.99
N ASP A 58 8.83 -11.91 14.75
CA ASP A 58 9.70 -12.54 13.74
C ASP A 58 10.54 -11.51 12.96
N PHE A 59 10.36 -10.20 13.18
CA PHE A 59 11.26 -9.18 12.64
C PHE A 59 12.56 -9.11 13.44
N THR A 60 13.65 -8.63 12.81
CA THR A 60 14.99 -8.56 13.42
C THR A 60 15.05 -7.83 14.76
N ASN A 61 14.16 -6.87 15.00
CA ASN A 61 14.08 -6.12 16.25
C ASN A 61 12.93 -6.58 17.18
N GLY A 62 12.14 -7.57 16.77
CA GLY A 62 10.97 -8.07 17.50
C GLY A 62 9.91 -7.01 17.80
N LYS A 63 9.89 -5.89 17.06
CA LYS A 63 8.99 -4.76 17.33
C LYS A 63 7.74 -4.85 16.47
N ALA A 64 6.61 -4.54 17.10
CA ALA A 64 5.35 -4.39 16.41
C ALA A 64 5.41 -3.24 15.40
N THR A 65 5.01 -3.51 14.16
CA THR A 65 5.00 -2.51 13.07
C THR A 65 3.60 -2.05 12.70
N GLY A 66 2.56 -2.54 13.36
CA GLY A 66 1.17 -2.39 12.90
C GLY A 66 0.76 -3.37 11.80
N ARG A 67 1.48 -4.50 11.68
CA ARG A 67 1.06 -5.66 10.88
C ARG A 67 0.36 -6.65 11.79
N PHE A 68 -0.81 -7.16 11.39
CA PHE A 68 -1.60 -8.12 12.18
C PHE A 68 -1.05 -9.56 12.09
N THR A 69 0.25 -9.71 12.33
CA THR A 69 0.97 -10.98 12.25
C THR A 69 2.27 -10.90 13.07
N ASN A 70 2.92 -12.04 13.29
CA ASN A 70 4.25 -12.13 13.90
C ASN A 70 5.34 -11.51 13.02
N GLY A 71 5.11 -11.37 11.71
CA GLY A 71 6.13 -10.83 10.80
C GLY A 71 5.53 -10.17 9.56
N ARG A 72 5.71 -10.81 8.40
CA ARG A 72 5.30 -10.28 7.09
C ARG A 72 3.84 -10.58 6.78
N THR A 73 3.13 -9.59 6.25
CA THR A 73 1.79 -9.74 5.64
C THR A 73 1.90 -10.36 4.24
N ILE A 74 0.75 -10.70 3.63
CA ILE A 74 0.73 -11.15 2.24
C ILE A 74 1.25 -10.06 1.29
N GLY A 75 0.98 -8.78 1.58
CA GLY A 75 1.52 -7.64 0.84
C GLY A 75 3.06 -7.60 0.86
N ASP A 76 3.67 -7.81 2.03
CA ASP A 76 5.14 -7.88 2.14
C ASP A 76 5.73 -9.06 1.36
N ILE A 77 5.06 -10.21 1.41
CA ILE A 77 5.51 -11.42 0.71
C ILE A 77 5.45 -11.21 -0.80
N ILE A 78 4.38 -10.60 -1.30
CA ILE A 78 4.23 -10.26 -2.72
C ILE A 78 5.32 -9.27 -3.14
N SER A 79 5.53 -8.17 -2.41
CA SER A 79 6.60 -7.21 -2.70
C SER A 79 7.97 -7.89 -2.75
N ALA A 80 8.28 -8.76 -1.79
CA ALA A 80 9.54 -9.51 -1.78
C ALA A 80 9.69 -10.44 -3.00
N LYS A 81 8.60 -11.08 -3.44
CA LYS A 81 8.59 -11.94 -4.65
C LYS A 81 8.75 -11.14 -5.93
N LEU A 82 8.28 -9.89 -5.95
CA LEU A 82 8.47 -8.95 -7.03
C LEU A 82 9.85 -8.25 -7.01
N GLY A 83 10.68 -8.52 -6.00
CA GLY A 83 12.01 -7.94 -5.89
C GLY A 83 12.02 -6.47 -5.45
N ILE A 84 10.94 -5.99 -4.82
CA ILE A 84 10.79 -4.61 -4.35
C ILE A 84 10.60 -4.56 -2.82
N PRO A 85 10.97 -3.43 -2.16
CA PRO A 85 10.63 -3.24 -0.75
C PRO A 85 9.12 -3.18 -0.56
N SER A 86 8.65 -3.58 0.64
CA SER A 86 7.25 -3.37 1.01
C SER A 86 6.94 -1.87 1.07
N PRO A 87 5.85 -1.40 0.43
CA PRO A 87 5.46 0.00 0.49
C PRO A 87 5.18 0.48 1.92
N PRO A 88 5.55 1.73 2.27
CA PRO A 88 5.28 2.28 3.59
C PRO A 88 3.78 2.58 3.80
N PRO A 89 3.30 2.68 5.06
CA PRO A 89 1.93 3.10 5.34
C PRO A 89 1.75 4.57 4.93
N TYR A 90 0.70 4.88 4.19
CA TYR A 90 0.37 6.23 3.72
C TYR A 90 0.44 7.29 4.83
N LEU A 91 -0.14 7.01 6.01
CA LEU A 91 -0.19 7.97 7.11
C LEU A 91 1.17 8.23 7.78
N SER A 92 2.22 7.48 7.43
CA SER A 92 3.59 7.77 7.87
C SER A 92 4.32 8.79 6.99
N LEU A 93 3.79 9.10 5.81
CA LEU A 93 4.50 9.89 4.79
C LEU A 93 4.37 11.40 5.03
N LEU A 94 5.50 12.09 4.91
CA LEU A 94 5.53 13.55 4.86
C LEU A 94 5.17 14.04 3.45
N PRO A 95 4.68 15.29 3.30
CA PRO A 95 4.32 15.87 2.00
C PRO A 95 5.44 15.82 0.94
N THR A 96 6.69 15.91 1.37
CA THR A 96 7.87 15.96 0.50
C THR A 96 8.46 14.61 0.13
N ASP A 97 8.02 13.51 0.76
CA ASP A 97 8.64 12.19 0.61
C ASP A 97 8.58 11.66 -0.83
N ASP A 98 9.72 11.18 -1.32
CA ASP A 98 9.83 10.52 -2.63
C ASP A 98 9.27 9.09 -2.63
N ALA A 99 8.92 8.55 -1.45
CA ALA A 99 8.34 7.22 -1.32
C ALA A 99 7.05 7.06 -2.14
N ILE A 100 6.29 8.15 -2.33
CA ILE A 100 5.09 8.16 -3.19
C ILE A 100 5.37 7.74 -4.64
N LEU A 101 6.61 7.91 -5.11
CA LEU A 101 7.04 7.52 -6.47
C LEU A 101 7.45 6.04 -6.55
N LYS A 102 7.56 5.35 -5.41
CA LYS A 102 8.02 3.95 -5.31
C LYS A 102 6.91 2.99 -4.87
N GLY A 103 5.76 3.53 -4.47
CA GLY A 103 4.61 2.76 -4.01
C GLY A 103 4.19 3.13 -2.60
N VAL A 104 2.92 2.90 -2.28
CA VAL A 104 2.32 3.26 -0.98
C VAL A 104 1.32 2.19 -0.57
N ASN A 105 1.23 1.92 0.73
CA ASN A 105 0.21 1.06 1.30
C ASN A 105 -0.87 1.90 2.02
N TYR A 106 -2.09 1.82 1.53
CA TYR A 106 -3.28 2.51 2.04
C TYR A 106 -4.13 1.63 2.96
N ALA A 107 -3.87 0.32 3.05
CA ALA A 107 -4.69 -0.63 3.79
C ALA A 107 -4.83 -0.26 5.28
N SER A 108 -6.00 -0.57 5.84
CA SER A 108 -6.39 -0.18 7.20
C SER A 108 -7.21 -1.28 7.89
N GLY A 109 -6.83 -1.61 9.12
CA GLY A 109 -7.39 -2.68 9.91
C GLY A 109 -8.86 -2.40 10.22
N GLY A 110 -9.70 -3.42 10.00
CA GLY A 110 -11.15 -3.32 10.16
C GLY A 110 -11.88 -2.75 8.94
N ALA A 111 -11.17 -2.30 7.89
CA ALA A 111 -11.80 -1.80 6.68
C ALA A 111 -12.55 -2.89 5.91
N GLY A 112 -13.71 -2.52 5.35
CA GLY A 112 -14.45 -3.30 4.36
C GLY A 112 -14.67 -2.50 3.09
N ILE A 113 -15.38 -3.14 2.15
CA ILE A 113 -15.90 -2.51 0.93
C ILE A 113 -16.88 -1.40 1.32
N LEU A 114 -17.79 -1.69 2.26
CA LEU A 114 -18.77 -0.72 2.75
C LEU A 114 -18.11 0.23 3.74
N ASN A 115 -18.48 1.51 3.66
CA ASN A 115 -17.98 2.54 4.57
C ASN A 115 -18.35 2.26 6.02
N ASP A 116 -19.50 1.62 6.28
CA ASP A 116 -19.97 1.33 7.64
C ASP A 116 -19.37 0.03 8.23
N THR A 117 -18.61 -0.73 7.44
CA THR A 117 -17.93 -1.91 7.95
C THR A 117 -16.91 -1.54 9.03
N GLY A 118 -16.93 -2.27 10.15
CA GLY A 118 -15.97 -2.10 11.24
C GLY A 118 -16.16 -0.83 12.08
N LEU A 119 -17.33 -0.19 12.06
CA LEU A 119 -17.62 1.03 12.83
C LEU A 119 -17.28 0.94 14.32
N TYR A 120 -17.45 -0.24 14.94
CA TYR A 120 -17.13 -0.43 16.36
C TYR A 120 -15.62 -0.42 16.67
N PHE A 121 -14.75 -0.40 15.66
CA PHE A 121 -13.32 -0.10 15.84
C PHE A 121 -13.03 1.39 16.00
N ILE A 122 -14.08 2.24 16.00
CA ILE A 122 -14.08 3.69 16.22
C ILE A 122 -13.43 4.48 15.08
N GLU A 123 -12.23 4.11 14.66
CA GLU A 123 -11.49 4.81 13.60
C GLU A 123 -10.75 3.80 12.72
N ARG A 124 -10.89 3.98 11.41
CA ARG A 124 -10.36 3.14 10.33
C ARG A 124 -10.50 3.90 9.01
N LEU A 125 -9.63 3.65 8.05
CA LEU A 125 -9.77 4.14 6.68
C LEU A 125 -10.67 3.17 5.90
N SER A 126 -11.88 3.59 5.53
CA SER A 126 -12.73 2.78 4.64
C SER A 126 -12.08 2.62 3.27
N PHE A 127 -12.60 1.73 2.41
CA PHE A 127 -12.04 1.60 1.06
C PHE A 127 -12.10 2.92 0.26
N ASP A 128 -13.17 3.70 0.41
CA ASP A 128 -13.26 5.04 -0.18
C ASP A 128 -12.20 6.01 0.37
N ASP A 129 -11.91 5.98 1.68
CA ASP A 129 -10.82 6.77 2.25
C ASP A 129 -9.46 6.36 1.64
N GLN A 130 -9.25 5.06 1.42
CA GLN A 130 -8.02 4.55 0.80
C GLN A 130 -7.89 5.02 -0.65
N ILE A 131 -8.97 4.98 -1.44
CA ILE A 131 -9.02 5.50 -2.81
C ILE A 131 -8.70 7.00 -2.82
N LYS A 132 -9.33 7.79 -1.94
CA LYS A 132 -9.08 9.23 -1.81
C LYS A 132 -7.63 9.55 -1.42
N ASN A 133 -7.02 8.73 -0.56
CA ASN A 133 -5.60 8.85 -0.21
C ASN A 133 -4.69 8.54 -1.41
N PHE A 134 -5.08 7.57 -2.24
CA PHE A 134 -4.39 7.30 -3.50
C PHE A 134 -4.53 8.45 -4.50
N GLU A 135 -5.73 9.02 -4.68
CA GLU A 135 -5.93 10.21 -5.52
C GLU A 135 -5.05 11.38 -5.06
N THR A 136 -4.99 11.62 -3.75
CA THR A 136 -4.11 12.62 -3.13
C THR A 136 -2.65 12.34 -3.47
N THR A 137 -2.25 11.06 -3.44
CA THR A 137 -0.91 10.63 -3.86
C THR A 137 -0.66 10.95 -5.33
N LYS A 138 -1.60 10.63 -6.23
CA LYS A 138 -1.50 10.97 -7.66
C LYS A 138 -1.29 12.46 -7.88
N GLN A 139 -2.06 13.31 -7.20
CA GLN A 139 -1.91 14.77 -7.32
C GLN A 139 -0.53 15.24 -6.83
N ARG A 140 -0.02 14.67 -5.74
CA ARG A 140 1.33 14.97 -5.25
C ARG A 140 2.41 14.52 -6.22
N MET A 141 2.25 13.36 -6.85
CA MET A 141 3.17 12.89 -7.89
C MET A 141 3.17 13.86 -9.09
N LYS A 142 2.00 14.26 -9.58
CA LYS A 142 1.86 15.23 -10.67
C LYS A 142 2.53 16.56 -10.36
N ALA A 143 2.31 17.10 -9.17
CA ALA A 143 2.96 18.33 -8.72
C ALA A 143 4.50 18.22 -8.67
N LYS A 144 5.02 17.01 -8.45
CA LYS A 144 6.45 16.75 -8.24
C LYS A 144 7.22 16.43 -9.53
N ILE A 145 6.62 15.64 -10.43
CA ILE A 145 7.30 15.12 -11.63
C ILE A 145 6.54 15.43 -12.94
N GLY A 146 5.44 16.16 -12.87
CA GLY A 146 4.57 16.48 -14.01
C GLY A 146 3.54 15.40 -14.31
N ASP A 147 2.47 15.78 -15.02
CA ASP A 147 1.35 14.89 -15.33
C ASP A 147 1.75 13.64 -16.12
N GLU A 148 2.55 13.80 -17.17
CA GLU A 148 2.93 12.69 -18.06
C GLU A 148 3.69 11.60 -17.30
N ALA A 149 4.71 11.98 -16.53
CA ALA A 149 5.51 11.03 -15.77
C ALA A 149 4.72 10.39 -14.62
N ALA A 150 3.88 11.16 -13.91
CA ALA A 150 3.03 10.63 -12.86
C ALA A 150 2.00 9.62 -13.39
N ASN A 151 1.34 9.93 -14.52
CA ASN A 151 0.39 9.02 -15.14
C ASN A 151 1.08 7.75 -15.64
N LYS A 152 2.30 7.86 -16.21
CA LYS A 152 3.08 6.68 -16.61
C LYS A 152 3.34 5.75 -15.43
N ILE A 153 3.79 6.27 -14.29
CA ILE A 153 3.99 5.46 -13.08
C ILE A 153 2.69 4.77 -12.66
N CYS A 154 1.56 5.49 -12.64
CA CYS A 154 0.28 4.90 -12.23
C CYS A 154 -0.20 3.81 -13.20
N ASN A 155 0.03 3.97 -14.50
CA ASN A 155 -0.38 3.01 -15.53
C ASN A 155 0.49 1.74 -15.55
N GLU A 156 1.76 1.85 -15.14
CA GLU A 156 2.71 0.73 -15.09
C GLU A 156 2.79 0.08 -13.69
N ALA A 157 2.10 0.64 -12.69
CA ALA A 157 2.09 0.13 -11.32
C ALA A 157 1.31 -1.17 -11.17
N VAL A 158 1.67 -1.95 -10.14
CA VAL A 158 0.91 -3.10 -9.67
C VAL A 158 -0.02 -2.66 -8.54
N TYR A 159 -1.29 -3.04 -8.64
CA TYR A 159 -2.28 -2.78 -7.62
C TYR A 159 -2.60 -4.08 -6.89
N PHE A 160 -2.46 -4.08 -5.57
CA PHE A 160 -2.93 -5.17 -4.71
C PHE A 160 -4.12 -4.71 -3.90
N ILE A 161 -5.26 -5.40 -4.03
CA ILE A 161 -6.49 -5.09 -3.30
C ILE A 161 -6.96 -6.36 -2.61
N GLY A 162 -6.94 -6.37 -1.28
CA GLY A 162 -7.44 -7.47 -0.46
C GLY A 162 -8.43 -6.95 0.58
N ILE A 163 -9.72 -7.05 0.28
CA ILE A 163 -10.81 -6.46 1.09
C ILE A 163 -12.09 -7.30 0.94
N GLY A 164 -13.07 -7.08 1.81
CA GLY A 164 -14.37 -7.78 1.78
C GLY A 164 -14.61 -8.70 2.98
N SER A 165 -13.54 -9.18 3.62
CA SER A 165 -13.65 -10.13 4.75
C SER A 165 -14.39 -9.51 5.94
N ASN A 166 -14.08 -8.26 6.26
CA ASN A 166 -14.68 -7.51 7.36
C ASN A 166 -16.15 -7.17 7.10
N ASP A 167 -16.59 -7.05 5.85
CA ASP A 167 -18.02 -6.82 5.55
C ASP A 167 -18.89 -7.99 6.02
N TYR A 168 -18.30 -9.19 6.13
CA TYR A 168 -18.95 -10.30 6.82
C TYR A 168 -18.66 -10.29 8.31
N VAL A 169 -17.39 -10.44 8.70
CA VAL A 169 -17.06 -10.76 10.09
C VAL A 169 -17.22 -9.58 11.04
N ASN A 170 -17.12 -8.35 10.53
CA ASN A 170 -17.22 -7.12 11.31
C ASN A 170 -18.41 -6.24 10.86
N ASN A 171 -19.35 -6.83 10.12
CA ASN A 171 -20.60 -6.18 9.74
C ASN A 171 -21.78 -7.18 9.64
N PHE A 172 -22.00 -7.84 8.50
CA PHE A 172 -23.19 -8.68 8.24
C PHE A 172 -23.44 -9.80 9.27
N LEU A 173 -22.38 -10.43 9.80
CA LEU A 173 -22.51 -11.52 10.77
C LEU A 173 -22.55 -11.03 12.23
N GLN A 174 -22.45 -9.72 12.48
CA GLN A 174 -22.51 -9.17 13.82
C GLN A 174 -23.96 -8.91 14.24
N PRO A 175 -24.46 -9.55 15.31
CA PRO A 175 -25.90 -9.52 15.66
C PRO A 175 -26.40 -8.15 16.12
N PHE A 176 -25.49 -7.23 16.46
CA PHE A 176 -25.79 -5.86 16.90
C PHE A 176 -25.66 -4.82 15.77
N LEU A 177 -25.32 -5.24 14.55
CA LEU A 177 -25.28 -4.37 13.37
C LEU A 177 -26.50 -4.61 12.49
N ALA A 178 -26.88 -3.57 11.73
CA ALA A 178 -28.14 -3.54 11.01
C ALA A 178 -28.15 -4.46 9.78
N ASP A 179 -27.03 -4.61 9.10
CA ASP A 179 -26.94 -5.28 7.80
C ASP A 179 -27.40 -6.74 7.85
N GLY A 180 -27.04 -7.47 8.91
CA GLY A 180 -27.48 -8.86 9.12
C GLY A 180 -28.98 -9.02 9.40
N GLN A 181 -29.68 -7.92 9.69
CA GLN A 181 -31.15 -7.88 9.85
C GLN A 181 -31.86 -7.29 8.62
N GLN A 182 -31.17 -6.47 7.83
CA GLN A 182 -31.72 -5.76 6.69
C GLN A 182 -31.62 -6.54 5.38
N PHE A 183 -30.55 -7.30 5.20
CA PHE A 183 -30.27 -8.01 3.95
C PHE A 183 -30.34 -9.52 4.16
N THR A 184 -30.87 -10.23 3.16
CA THR A 184 -30.56 -11.64 2.96
C THR A 184 -29.10 -11.81 2.51
N HIS A 185 -28.59 -13.04 2.53
CA HIS A 185 -27.23 -13.32 2.06
C HIS A 185 -27.00 -12.87 0.61
N ASP A 186 -27.94 -13.18 -0.29
CA ASP A 186 -27.79 -12.87 -1.71
C ASP A 186 -27.85 -11.36 -1.98
N GLU A 187 -28.77 -10.64 -1.31
CA GLU A 187 -28.84 -9.18 -1.38
C GLU A 187 -27.56 -8.52 -0.86
N PHE A 188 -26.98 -9.04 0.21
CA PHE A 188 -25.71 -8.52 0.74
C PHE A 188 -24.55 -8.78 -0.22
N VAL A 189 -24.49 -9.95 -0.86
CA VAL A 189 -23.49 -10.22 -1.90
C VAL A 189 -23.62 -9.25 -3.07
N GLU A 190 -24.84 -8.99 -3.54
CA GLU A 190 -25.11 -8.03 -4.61
C GLU A 190 -24.72 -6.59 -4.22
N LEU A 191 -25.01 -6.19 -2.98
CA LEU A 191 -24.56 -4.92 -2.42
C LEU A 191 -23.03 -4.80 -2.48
N LEU A 192 -22.28 -5.79 -1.95
CA LEU A 192 -20.82 -5.74 -1.96
C LEU A 192 -20.23 -5.70 -3.36
N ILE A 193 -20.74 -6.52 -4.29
CA ILE A 193 -20.25 -6.55 -5.68
C ILE A 193 -20.53 -5.21 -6.38
N SER A 194 -21.74 -4.67 -6.23
CA SER A 194 -22.11 -3.42 -6.88
C SER A 194 -21.35 -2.21 -6.33
N THR A 195 -21.15 -2.15 -5.00
CA THR A 195 -20.33 -1.11 -4.36
C THR A 195 -18.87 -1.21 -4.79
N LEU A 196 -18.27 -2.41 -4.72
CA LEU A 196 -16.88 -2.60 -5.16
C LEU A 196 -16.69 -2.26 -6.64
N ALA A 197 -17.62 -2.64 -7.50
CA ALA A 197 -17.56 -2.30 -8.92
C ALA A 197 -17.55 -0.79 -9.15
N GLN A 198 -18.33 -0.01 -8.39
CA GLN A 198 -18.32 1.46 -8.49
C GLN A 198 -16.99 2.06 -7.99
N GLN A 199 -16.44 1.51 -6.91
CA GLN A 199 -15.19 1.96 -6.30
C GLN A 199 -13.94 1.68 -7.15
N LEU A 200 -14.03 0.80 -8.16
CA LEU A 200 -12.90 0.47 -9.05
C LEU A 200 -12.87 1.30 -10.35
N VAL A 201 -13.84 2.19 -10.58
CA VAL A 201 -13.96 2.99 -11.82
C VAL A 201 -13.43 4.43 -11.64
N VAL A 202 -12.89 4.75 -10.46
CA VAL A 202 -12.42 6.09 -10.08
C VAL A 202 -11.00 6.40 -10.59
#